data_AF-A0A950IRP8-F1
#
_entry.id   AF-A0A950IRP8-F1
#
_cell.length_a   1.000
_cell.length_b   1.000
_cell.length_c   1.000
_cell.angle_alpha   90.00
_cell.angle_beta   90.00
_cell.angle_gamma   90.00
#
_symmetry.space_group_name_H-M   'P 1'
#
loop_
_entity.id
_entity.type
_entity.pdbx_description
1 polymer ?
#
loop_
_entity_poly.entity_id
_entity_poly.type
_entity_poly.pdbx_seq_one_letter_code
_entity_poly.pdbx_strand_id
1 'polypeptide(L)'
;MFWDSSHAVRFGAAENLYGSEEISAFRRARPGVNLARTINRLEIVTFGRDFGSVTLEFSRELAGRTIHGRQSQCWVRLNEGWRIVSAHVSLLP
;
A
#
# COMPACT_ATOMS: atom_id res chain seq x y z
N MET A 1 0.27 0.40 -11.18
CA MET A 1 1.11 1.00 -10.12
C MET A 1 1.86 -0.08 -9.35
N PHE A 2 1.21 -1.17 -8.92
CA PHE A 2 1.94 -2.40 -8.55
C PHE A 2 2.73 -2.95 -9.74
N TRP A 3 3.86 -3.58 -9.43
CA TRP A 3 4.65 -4.37 -10.37
C TRP A 3 3.83 -5.57 -10.85
N ASP A 4 3.84 -5.82 -12.16
CA ASP A 4 3.17 -6.97 -12.76
C ASP A 4 4.10 -8.19 -12.73
N SER A 5 4.09 -8.92 -11.61
CA SER A 5 4.98 -10.04 -11.36
C SER A 5 4.40 -10.96 -10.29
N SER A 6 4.71 -12.25 -10.38
CA SER A 6 4.41 -13.25 -9.33
C SER A 6 5.15 -12.97 -8.01
N HIS A 7 6.20 -12.15 -8.04
CA HIS A 7 6.97 -11.77 -6.85
C HIS A 7 6.41 -10.54 -6.12
N ALA A 8 5.38 -9.87 -6.65
CA ALA A 8 4.75 -8.75 -5.97
C ALA A 8 4.02 -9.23 -4.71
N VAL A 9 4.17 -8.53 -3.59
CA VAL A 9 3.51 -8.90 -2.33
C VAL A 9 2.69 -7.75 -1.79
N ARG A 10 1.50 -8.05 -1.28
CA ARG A 10 0.69 -7.08 -0.53
C ARG A 10 0.07 -7.70 0.70
N PHE A 11 0.48 -7.22 1.87
CA PHE A 11 -0.27 -7.42 3.11
C PHE A 11 -1.22 -6.25 3.31
N GLY A 12 -2.50 -6.52 3.20
CA GLY A 12 -3.56 -5.58 3.52
C GLY A 12 -3.94 -5.63 4.98
N ALA A 13 -4.97 -4.85 5.33
CA ALA A 13 -5.44 -4.81 6.70
C ALA A 13 -6.14 -6.10 7.14
N ALA A 14 -6.70 -6.88 6.19
CA ALA A 14 -7.45 -8.10 6.47
C ALA A 14 -7.09 -9.27 5.52
N GLU A 15 -6.06 -9.11 4.69
CA GLU A 15 -5.77 -10.02 3.59
C GLU A 15 -4.27 -10.07 3.27
N ASN A 16 -3.76 -11.24 2.89
CA ASN A 16 -2.39 -11.43 2.40
C ASN A 16 -2.45 -11.89 0.95
N LEU A 17 -1.79 -11.17 0.04
CA LEU A 17 -1.87 -11.40 -1.40
C LEU A 17 -0.46 -11.56 -1.99
N TYR A 18 -0.29 -12.57 -2.83
CA TYR A 18 0.96 -12.92 -3.52
C TYR A 18 0.76 -12.92 -5.03
N GLY A 19 1.62 -12.19 -5.74
CA GLY A 19 1.54 -12.01 -7.18
C GLY A 19 0.55 -10.95 -7.64
N SER A 20 0.79 -10.41 -8.83
CA SER A 20 -0.02 -9.34 -9.43
C SER A 20 -1.47 -9.77 -9.71
N GLU A 21 -1.71 -11.05 -9.95
CA GLU A 21 -3.04 -11.60 -10.22
C GLU A 21 -3.96 -11.49 -8.99
N GLU A 22 -3.53 -11.99 -7.82
CA GLU A 22 -4.29 -11.90 -6.58
C GLU A 22 -4.54 -10.45 -6.17
N ILE A 23 -3.51 -9.61 -6.28
CA ILE A 23 -3.59 -8.18 -6.00
C ILE A 23 -4.63 -7.50 -6.92
N SER A 24 -4.62 -7.84 -8.20
CA SER A 24 -5.54 -7.25 -9.18
C SER A 24 -6.97 -7.75 -9.00
N ALA A 25 -7.16 -9.05 -8.73
CA ALA A 25 -8.47 -9.62 -8.41
C ALA A 25 -9.08 -8.94 -7.19
N PHE A 26 -8.30 -8.79 -6.12
CA PHE A 26 -8.74 -8.08 -4.92
C PHE A 26 -9.10 -6.61 -5.21
N ARG A 27 -8.28 -5.88 -5.98
CA ARG A 27 -8.57 -4.48 -6.32
C ARG A 27 -9.83 -4.30 -7.16
N ARG A 28 -10.17 -5.27 -8.03
CA ARG A 28 -11.43 -5.26 -8.79
C ARG A 28 -12.65 -5.54 -7.91
N ALA A 29 -12.51 -6.44 -6.94
CA ALA A 29 -13.59 -6.82 -6.04
C ALA A 29 -13.82 -5.83 -4.88
N ARG A 30 -12.82 -5.04 -4.52
CA ARG A 30 -12.86 -4.18 -3.33
C ARG A 30 -13.86 -3.02 -3.49
N PRO A 31 -14.85 -2.89 -2.60
CA PRO A 31 -15.76 -1.75 -2.59
C PRO A 31 -15.00 -0.43 -2.33
N GLY A 32 -15.34 0.62 -3.07
CA GLY A 32 -14.74 1.96 -2.95
C GLY A 32 -15.17 2.76 -1.71
N VAL A 33 -16.04 2.20 -0.87
CA VAL A 33 -16.60 2.86 0.32
C VAL A 33 -15.59 2.92 1.47
N ASN A 34 -15.66 4.00 2.26
CA ASN A 34 -14.82 4.24 3.45
C ASN A 34 -13.30 4.19 3.20
N LEU A 35 -12.86 4.60 2.00
CA LEU A 35 -11.44 4.69 1.67
C LEU A 35 -10.80 6.02 2.08
N ALA A 36 -11.61 7.06 2.27
CA ALA A 36 -11.17 8.37 2.71
C ALA A 36 -10.36 8.25 4.01
N ARG A 37 -9.23 8.97 4.07
CA ARG A 37 -8.31 8.99 5.19
C ARG A 37 -7.58 10.31 5.24
N THR A 38 -7.22 10.74 6.44
CA THR A 38 -6.29 11.85 6.65
C THR A 38 -4.89 11.28 6.72
N ILE A 39 -3.94 11.84 5.96
CA ILE A 39 -2.53 11.49 6.07
C ILE A 39 -1.94 12.36 7.18
N ASN A 40 -1.44 11.74 8.24
CA ASN A 40 -0.89 12.42 9.39
C ASN A 40 0.61 12.68 9.22
N ARG A 41 1.30 11.74 8.56
CA ARG A 41 2.72 11.83 8.24
C ARG A 41 3.01 11.08 6.95
N LEU A 42 3.90 11.62 6.13
CA LEU A 42 4.37 10.99 4.90
C LEU A 42 5.89 11.14 4.84
N GLU A 43 6.58 10.02 4.80
CA GLU A 43 8.03 9.94 4.64
C GLU A 43 8.34 9.22 3.33
N ILE A 44 9.18 9.85 2.49
CA ILE A 44 9.62 9.30 1.22
C ILE A 44 11.15 9.37 1.21
N VAL A 45 11.79 8.21 1.10
CA VAL A 45 13.25 8.10 1.07
C VAL A 45 13.65 7.33 -0.18
N THR A 46 14.71 7.77 -0.85
CA THR A 46 15.26 7.10 -2.04
C THR A 46 16.67 6.58 -1.75
N PHE A 47 17.02 5.49 -2.42
CA PHE A 47 18.33 4.87 -2.33
C PHE A 47 18.85 4.68 -3.76
N GLY A 48 19.84 5.48 -4.14
CA GLY A 48 20.26 5.57 -5.54
C GLY A 48 19.15 6.14 -6.43
N ARG A 49 19.07 5.66 -7.68
CA ARG A 49 18.13 6.18 -8.70
C ARG A 49 16.88 5.33 -8.89
N ASP A 50 16.93 4.09 -8.38
CA ASP A 50 16.03 3.02 -8.81
C ASP A 50 15.31 2.34 -7.64
N PHE A 51 15.52 2.78 -6.40
CA PHE A 51 14.81 2.28 -5.24
C PHE A 51 14.29 3.41 -4.35
N GLY A 52 13.08 3.23 -3.81
CA GLY A 52 12.46 4.14 -2.87
C GLY A 52 11.58 3.44 -1.85
N SER A 53 11.52 3.99 -0.64
CA SER A 53 10.59 3.60 0.41
C SER A 53 9.60 4.73 0.64
N VAL A 54 8.32 4.40 0.67
CA VAL A 54 7.23 5.33 1.00
C VAL A 54 6.53 4.79 2.23
N THR A 55 6.55 5.55 3.32
CA THR A 55 5.89 5.20 4.57
C THR A 55 4.94 6.34 4.96
N LEU A 56 3.70 6.00 5.29
CA LEU A 56 2.73 6.97 5.76
C LEU A 56 1.96 6.46 6.97
N GLU A 57 1.63 7.40 7.83
CA GLU A 57 0.66 7.25 8.90
C GLU A 57 -0.65 7.92 8.47
N PHE A 58 -1.77 7.28 8.75
CA PHE A 58 -3.08 7.81 8.41
C PHE A 58 -4.09 7.59 9.54
N SER A 59 -5.15 8.37 9.53
CA SER A 59 -6.32 8.18 10.39
C SER A 59 -7.61 8.14 9.57
N ARG A 60 -8.62 7.45 10.12
CA ARG A 60 -9.97 7.37 9.56
C ARG A 60 -11.00 7.45 10.67
N GLU A 61 -12.09 8.16 10.40
CA GLU A 61 -13.28 8.09 11.23
C GLU A 61 -14.13 6.90 10.79
N LEU A 62 -14.37 5.95 11.69
CA LEU A 62 -15.23 4.81 11.47
C LEU A 62 -16.15 4.63 12.68
N ALA A 63 -17.46 4.72 12.46
CA ALA A 63 -18.48 4.55 13.50
C ALA A 63 -18.22 5.40 14.77
N GLY A 64 -17.78 6.65 14.59
CA GLY A 64 -17.51 7.59 15.69
C GLY A 64 -16.20 7.34 16.44
N ARG A 65 -15.31 6.48 15.91
CA ARG A 65 -13.96 6.26 16.44
C ARG A 65 -12.91 6.61 15.39
N THR A 66 -11.85 7.27 15.83
CA THR A 66 -10.64 7.45 15.04
C THR A 66 -9.82 6.16 15.06
N ILE A 67 -9.60 5.58 13.87
CA ILE A 67 -8.71 4.43 13.67
C ILE A 67 -7.41 4.93 13.05
N HIS A 68 -6.29 4.61 13.68
CA HIS A 68 -4.97 4.90 13.15
C HIS A 68 -4.44 3.73 12.32
N GLY A 69 -3.76 4.05 11.23
CA GLY A 69 -3.18 3.07 10.33
C GLY A 69 -1.82 3.46 9.82
N ARG A 70 -1.10 2.44 9.37
CA ARG A 70 0.22 2.55 8.76
C ARG A 70 0.16 1.96 7.37
N GLN A 71 0.89 2.56 6.45
CA GLN A 71 1.13 1.97 5.14
C GLN A 71 2.61 2.13 4.81
N SER A 72 3.26 1.03 4.45
CA SER A 72 4.61 1.02 3.89
C SER A 72 4.59 0.45 2.48
N GLN A 73 5.43 0.99 1.61
CA GLN A 73 5.62 0.55 0.23
C GLN A 73 7.09 0.59 -0.13
N CYS A 74 7.56 -0.47 -0.78
CA CYS A 74 8.83 -0.48 -1.49
C CYS A 74 8.58 -0.26 -2.97
N TRP A 75 9.34 0.66 -3.54
CA TRP A 75 9.25 1.09 -4.93
C TRP A 75 10.56 0.80 -5.65
N VAL A 76 10.44 0.25 -6.86
CA VAL A 76 11.58 0.01 -7.76
C VAL A 76 11.29 0.69 -9.09
N ARG A 77 12.30 1.35 -9.67
CA ARG A 77 12.25 1.83 -11.05
C ARG A 77 12.58 0.67 -11.98
N LEU A 78 11.57 0.17 -12.69
CA LEU A 78 11.71 -0.85 -13.72
C LEU A 78 11.67 -0.19 -15.11
N ASN A 79 11.79 -0.99 -16.17
CA ASN A 79 11.77 -0.49 -17.55
C ASN A 79 10.46 0.27 -17.87
N GLU A 80 9.34 -0.19 -17.31
CA GLU A 80 8.03 0.41 -17.41
C GLU A 80 7.78 1.59 -16.42
N GLY A 81 8.83 2.01 -15.71
CA GLY A 81 8.82 3.08 -14.71
C GLY A 81 8.73 2.59 -13.26
N TRP A 82 8.44 3.52 -12.35
CA TRP A 82 8.31 3.20 -10.92
C TRP A 82 7.12 2.27 -10.65
N ARG A 83 7.36 1.22 -9.88
CA ARG A 83 6.37 0.24 -9.47
C ARG A 83 6.48 -0.09 -7.99
N ILE A 84 5.34 -0.33 -7.35
CA ILE A 84 5.30 -0.91 -6.01
C ILE A 84 5.60 -2.39 -6.14
N VAL A 85 6.69 -2.85 -5.54
CA VAL A 85 7.09 -4.27 -5.53
C VAL A 85 6.61 -4.99 -4.28
N SER A 86 6.44 -4.25 -3.18
CA SER A 86 5.89 -4.77 -1.93
C SER A 86 5.14 -3.67 -1.18
N ALA A 87 4.04 -4.02 -0.53
CA ALA A 87 3.33 -3.11 0.37
C ALA A 87 2.75 -3.81 1.59
N HIS A 88 2.65 -3.07 2.69
CA HIS A 88 1.98 -3.51 3.91
C HIS A 88 1.07 -2.39 4.42
N VAL A 89 -0.17 -2.71 4.74
CA VAL A 89 -1.13 -1.84 5.44
C VAL A 89 -1.55 -2.51 6.74
N SER A 90 -1.43 -1.81 7.86
CA SER A 90 -1.88 -2.29 9.16
C SER A 90 -2.71 -1.22 9.88
N LEU A 91 -3.56 -1.64 10.80
CA LEU A 91 -4.30 -0.75 11.71
C LEU A 91 -3.74 -0.93 13.12
N LEU A 92 -3.74 0.14 13.90
CA LEU A 92 -3.43 0.08 15.32
C LEU A 92 -4.69 -0.28 16.12
N PRO A 93 -4.53 -0.85 17.34
CA PRO A 93 -5.64 -1.16 18.24
C PRO A 93 -6.54 0.05 18.57
#